data_AF-Q9KZN6-F1
#
_entry.id   AF-Q9KZN6-F1
#
_cell.length_a   1.000
_cell.length_b   1.000
_cell.length_c   1.000
_cell.angle_alpha   90.00
_cell.angle_beta   90.00
_cell.angle_gamma   90.00
#
_symmetry.space_group_name_H-M   'P 1'
#
loop_
_entity.id
_entity.type
_entity.pdbx_description
1 polymer ?
#
loop_
_entity_poly.entity_id
_entity_poly.type
_entity_poly.pdbx_seq_one_letter_code
_entity_poly.pdbx_strand_id
1 'polypeptide(L)'
;MTRLSAALRGLATTFAALLAVTAVPAASAPATAQARHEPRAPEDFVALRGVDPTIIEEMRYVTAHNFVGERVDGYRQPLCILTRPAAEALHLAQTRLLRQGYSLKVYDCYRPQRAVDHFVRWAEDLDDQDMKAEFYPDVDKTRLFADGYIAEKSGHSRGSTVDLTLVRLPAKPTRPYHPGQPLVPCFAPKGERFPDNSVDMGTGYDCFDTRSHTLDPRIEGVQRANRLLLKDTLEEAGLVNLPEEWWHFTYKPEPYPDTYFDFPVSAKSLSGRR
;
A
#
# COMPACT_ATOMS: atom_id res chain seq x y z
N MET A 1 44.86 37.64 -102.67
CA MET A 1 44.24 38.88 -102.16
C MET A 1 43.51 38.53 -100.87
N THR A 2 44.10 38.85 -99.70
CA THR A 2 43.52 39.69 -98.61
C THR A 2 42.14 39.21 -98.10
N ARG A 3 41.82 39.00 -96.81
CA ARG A 3 42.33 39.46 -95.50
C ARG A 3 41.45 38.80 -94.40
N LEU A 4 42.03 38.59 -93.19
CA LEU A 4 41.54 38.90 -91.81
C LEU A 4 40.08 38.49 -91.44
N SER A 5 39.69 38.00 -90.25
CA SER A 5 40.28 37.77 -88.93
C SER A 5 39.17 37.23 -88.00
N ALA A 6 39.58 36.82 -86.80
CA ALA A 6 38.82 36.75 -85.54
C ALA A 6 38.11 35.43 -85.22
N ALA A 7 38.72 34.74 -84.24
CA ALA A 7 38.21 33.61 -83.51
C ALA A 7 37.13 34.02 -82.50
N LEU A 8 36.21 33.11 -82.17
CA LEU A 8 35.71 32.98 -80.80
C LEU A 8 35.46 31.50 -80.46
N ARG A 9 36.01 31.11 -79.31
CA ARG A 9 35.93 29.79 -78.67
C ARG A 9 34.70 29.71 -77.77
N GLY A 10 34.27 28.48 -77.47
CA GLY A 10 33.60 28.13 -76.21
C GLY A 10 32.35 27.29 -76.42
N LEU A 11 32.45 25.96 -76.37
CA LEU A 11 32.45 25.07 -75.19
C LEU A 11 31.05 24.55 -74.87
N ALA A 12 30.89 23.25 -75.13
CA ALA A 12 29.73 22.44 -74.83
C ALA A 12 29.47 22.37 -73.32
N THR A 13 28.21 22.59 -72.93
CA THR A 13 27.72 22.38 -71.58
C THR A 13 27.32 20.92 -71.40
N THR A 14 28.11 20.18 -70.62
CA THR A 14 27.75 18.86 -70.11
C THR A 14 26.93 19.01 -68.82
N PHE A 15 25.71 18.45 -68.80
CA PHE A 15 24.89 18.33 -67.60
C PHE A 15 25.45 17.21 -66.71
N ALA A 16 25.93 17.56 -65.51
CA ALA A 16 26.29 16.60 -64.47
C ALA A 16 25.05 16.32 -63.58
N ALA A 17 24.56 15.10 -63.58
CA ALA A 17 23.52 14.64 -62.67
C ALA A 17 24.14 14.26 -61.31
N LEU A 18 23.83 15.01 -60.26
CA LEU A 18 24.15 14.64 -58.87
C LEU A 18 23.14 13.58 -58.37
N LEU A 19 23.62 12.37 -58.11
CA LEU A 19 22.92 11.36 -57.31
C LEU A 19 23.09 11.69 -55.82
N ALA A 20 22.05 12.24 -55.19
CA ALA A 20 21.99 12.40 -53.75
C ALA A 20 21.70 11.04 -53.10
N VAL A 21 22.70 10.47 -52.42
CA VAL A 21 22.54 9.28 -51.58
C VAL A 21 21.88 9.72 -50.27
N THR A 22 20.60 9.42 -50.10
CA THR A 22 19.90 9.61 -48.82
C THR A 22 20.34 8.53 -47.83
N ALA A 23 21.11 8.92 -46.82
CA ALA A 23 21.43 8.04 -45.70
C ALA A 23 20.15 7.75 -44.89
N VAL A 24 19.73 6.48 -44.87
CA VAL A 24 18.63 6.02 -44.02
C VAL A 24 19.13 6.03 -42.57
N PRO A 25 18.46 6.68 -41.61
CA PRO A 25 18.86 6.62 -40.21
C PRO A 25 18.69 5.19 -39.70
N ALA A 26 19.76 4.64 -39.12
CA ALA A 26 19.74 3.34 -38.47
C ALA A 26 18.67 3.35 -37.37
N ALA A 27 17.68 2.47 -37.48
CA ALA A 27 16.68 2.25 -36.46
C ALA A 27 17.40 1.84 -35.16
N SER A 28 17.22 2.62 -34.10
CA SER A 28 17.62 2.26 -32.75
C SER A 28 16.90 0.98 -32.35
N ALA A 29 17.66 -0.08 -32.11
CA ALA A 29 17.12 -1.32 -31.57
C ALA A 29 16.38 -1.02 -30.24
N PRO A 30 15.24 -1.67 -29.96
CA PRO A 30 14.58 -1.50 -28.67
C PRO A 30 15.53 -1.98 -27.59
N ALA A 31 15.81 -1.12 -26.61
CA ALA A 31 16.54 -1.53 -25.42
C ALA A 31 15.76 -2.69 -24.79
N THR A 32 16.33 -3.89 -24.83
CA THR A 32 15.82 -5.02 -24.07
C THR A 32 15.77 -4.58 -22.62
N ALA A 33 14.56 -4.38 -22.08
CA ALA A 33 14.34 -4.15 -20.67
C ALA A 33 14.92 -5.36 -19.92
N GLN A 34 16.15 -5.23 -19.43
CA GLN A 34 16.71 -6.18 -18.49
C GLN A 34 15.74 -6.24 -17.32
N ALA A 35 15.12 -7.40 -17.11
CA ALA A 35 14.25 -7.64 -15.97
C ALA A 35 15.09 -7.35 -14.72
N ARG A 36 14.89 -6.17 -14.12
CA ARG A 36 15.56 -5.81 -12.87
C ARG A 36 15.22 -6.90 -11.86
N HIS A 37 16.24 -7.52 -11.29
CA HIS A 37 16.03 -8.52 -10.25
C HIS A 37 15.25 -7.87 -9.12
N GLU A 38 14.05 -8.38 -8.86
CA GLU A 38 13.18 -7.80 -7.86
C GLU A 38 13.77 -8.02 -6.45
N PRO A 39 13.79 -7.00 -5.57
CA PRO A 39 14.31 -7.16 -4.23
C PRO A 39 13.60 -8.30 -3.47
N ARG A 40 14.37 -8.97 -2.62
CA ARG A 40 13.89 -10.03 -1.73
C ARG A 40 13.87 -9.53 -0.29
N ALA A 41 13.02 -10.14 0.51
CA ALA A 41 12.98 -9.85 1.94
C ALA A 41 14.24 -10.39 2.63
N PRO A 42 14.74 -9.71 3.69
CA PRO A 42 15.70 -10.29 4.62
C PRO A 42 15.20 -11.61 5.23
N GLU A 43 16.10 -12.45 5.74
CA GLU A 43 15.79 -13.81 6.21
C GLU A 43 14.85 -13.89 7.41
N ASP A 44 14.78 -12.83 8.21
CA ASP A 44 13.94 -12.74 9.39
C ASP A 44 12.51 -12.30 9.07
N PHE A 45 12.18 -11.96 7.81
CA PHE A 45 10.80 -11.73 7.39
C PHE A 45 10.05 -13.04 7.17
N VAL A 46 8.82 -13.09 7.65
CA VAL A 46 7.97 -14.28 7.64
C VAL A 46 6.55 -13.97 7.17
N ALA A 47 5.89 -14.99 6.63
CA ALA A 47 4.44 -15.00 6.49
C ALA A 47 3.79 -15.21 7.87
N LEU A 48 2.89 -14.32 8.29
CA LEU A 48 2.24 -14.41 9.61
C LEU A 48 1.48 -15.74 9.78
N ARG A 49 0.74 -16.18 8.76
CA ARG A 49 0.09 -17.50 8.75
C ARG A 49 1.01 -18.69 9.03
N GLY A 50 2.31 -18.56 8.73
CA GLY A 50 3.30 -19.59 9.05
C GLY A 50 3.72 -19.61 10.53
N VAL A 51 3.52 -18.50 11.25
CA VAL A 51 3.75 -18.37 12.69
C VAL A 51 2.48 -18.71 13.47
N ASP A 52 1.34 -18.15 13.07
CA ASP A 52 0.04 -18.45 13.68
C ASP A 52 -1.07 -18.48 12.61
N PRO A 53 -1.58 -19.68 12.24
CA PRO A 53 -2.62 -19.81 11.23
C PRO A 53 -4.03 -19.45 11.74
N THR A 54 -4.18 -19.13 13.03
CA THR A 54 -5.47 -18.76 13.63
C THR A 54 -5.77 -17.26 13.52
N ILE A 55 -4.75 -16.43 13.25
CA ILE A 55 -4.94 -15.00 12.98
C ILE A 55 -5.58 -14.84 11.60
N ILE A 56 -6.64 -14.03 11.54
CA ILE A 56 -7.40 -13.81 10.31
C ILE A 56 -6.67 -12.77 9.45
N GLU A 57 -6.34 -13.11 8.20
CA GLU A 57 -5.75 -12.17 7.24
C GLU A 57 -6.83 -11.66 6.26
N GLU A 58 -7.15 -10.36 6.30
CA GLU A 58 -8.02 -9.69 5.32
C GLU A 58 -7.30 -8.48 4.74
N MET A 59 -6.23 -8.77 3.99
CA MET A 59 -5.32 -7.76 3.44
C MET A 59 -6.07 -6.79 2.51
N ARG A 60 -6.13 -5.51 2.88
CA ARG A 60 -6.97 -4.51 2.19
C ARG A 60 -6.36 -4.02 0.88
N TYR A 61 -5.06 -3.75 0.88
CA TYR A 61 -4.37 -3.11 -0.23
C TYR A 61 -4.10 -4.01 -1.45
N VAL A 62 -4.36 -5.32 -1.36
CA VAL A 62 -4.40 -6.20 -2.56
C VAL A 62 -5.74 -6.13 -3.31
N THR A 63 -6.75 -5.49 -2.70
CA THR A 63 -8.13 -5.35 -3.21
C THR A 63 -8.44 -3.90 -3.55
N ALA A 64 -9.58 -3.65 -4.19
CA ALA A 64 -10.09 -2.30 -4.44
C ALA A 64 -10.80 -1.65 -3.22
N HIS A 65 -10.93 -2.36 -2.09
CA HIS A 65 -11.59 -1.82 -0.89
C HIS A 65 -10.57 -1.19 0.06
N ASN A 66 -10.09 -0.02 -0.33
CA ASN A 66 -9.23 0.86 0.44
C ASN A 66 -9.45 2.30 -0.06
N PHE A 67 -8.83 3.29 0.59
CA PHE A 67 -9.04 4.70 0.27
C PHE A 67 -8.57 5.12 -1.14
N VAL A 68 -7.72 4.34 -1.81
CA VAL A 68 -7.30 4.58 -3.21
C VAL A 68 -8.35 4.06 -4.20
N GLY A 69 -9.13 3.04 -3.83
CA GLY A 69 -10.17 2.46 -4.70
C GLY A 69 -9.68 1.43 -5.70
N GLU A 70 -8.39 1.11 -5.70
CA GLU A 70 -7.78 0.07 -6.53
C GLU A 70 -6.73 -0.75 -5.76
N ARG A 71 -6.14 -1.75 -6.42
CA ARG A 71 -5.03 -2.51 -5.84
C ARG A 71 -3.80 -1.61 -5.75
N VAL A 72 -3.23 -1.52 -4.56
CA VAL A 72 -2.04 -0.71 -4.29
C VAL A 72 -0.78 -1.40 -4.83
N ASP A 73 0.18 -0.60 -5.30
CA ASP A 73 1.43 -1.10 -5.88
C ASP A 73 2.20 -1.99 -4.90
N GLY A 74 2.77 -3.09 -5.40
CA GLY A 74 3.54 -4.02 -4.59
C GLY A 74 2.72 -5.07 -3.84
N TYR A 75 1.41 -4.87 -3.62
CA TYR A 75 0.52 -5.88 -3.05
C TYR A 75 0.11 -6.91 -4.09
N ARG A 76 0.81 -8.03 -4.18
CA ARG A 76 0.57 -9.07 -5.20
C ARG A 76 -0.25 -10.25 -4.70
N GLN A 77 -0.23 -10.50 -3.40
CA GLN A 77 -0.97 -11.59 -2.75
C GLN A 77 -1.59 -11.08 -1.44
N PRO A 78 -2.73 -11.66 -1.00
CA PRO A 78 -3.31 -11.38 0.31
C PRO A 78 -2.48 -12.09 1.38
N LEU A 79 -1.31 -11.53 1.69
CA LEU A 79 -0.37 -12.10 2.65
C LEU A 79 0.08 -11.04 3.65
N CYS A 80 -0.06 -11.32 4.94
CA CYS A 80 0.62 -10.55 5.98
C CYS A 80 2.08 -11.01 6.09
N ILE A 81 3.01 -10.10 5.76
CA ILE A 81 4.45 -10.29 5.96
C ILE A 81 4.90 -9.42 7.12
N LEU A 82 5.68 -9.96 8.05
CA LEU A 82 6.25 -9.21 9.18
C LEU A 82 7.69 -9.66 9.45
N THR A 83 8.46 -8.87 10.19
CA THR A 83 9.64 -9.40 10.88
C THR A 83 9.19 -10.48 11.87
N ARG A 84 10.01 -11.52 12.03
CA ARG A 84 9.70 -12.64 12.92
C ARG A 84 9.35 -12.22 14.35
N PRO A 85 10.08 -11.28 15.00
CA PRO A 85 9.73 -10.83 16.34
C PRO A 85 8.33 -10.20 16.42
N ALA A 86 7.94 -9.40 15.42
CA ALA A 86 6.59 -8.82 15.37
C ALA A 86 5.51 -9.91 15.19
N ALA A 87 5.75 -10.90 14.35
CA ALA A 87 4.82 -12.03 14.17
C ALA A 87 4.68 -12.88 15.44
N GLU A 88 5.77 -13.12 16.17
CA GLU A 88 5.76 -13.84 17.45
C GLU A 88 5.05 -13.06 18.56
N ALA A 89 5.18 -11.72 18.58
CA ALA A 89 4.42 -10.86 19.47
C ALA A 89 2.91 -10.92 19.20
N LEU A 90 2.51 -10.92 17.92
CA LEU A 90 1.11 -11.12 17.54
C LEU A 90 0.58 -12.50 17.95
N HIS A 91 1.38 -13.56 17.82
CA HIS A 91 1.04 -14.88 18.34
C HIS A 91 0.78 -14.86 19.85
N LEU A 92 1.63 -14.18 20.63
CA LEU A 92 1.42 -14.04 22.07
C LEU A 92 0.09 -13.34 22.40
N ALA A 93 -0.21 -12.22 21.73
CA ALA A 93 -1.49 -11.53 21.88
C ALA A 93 -2.69 -12.42 21.46
N GLN A 94 -2.57 -13.12 20.34
CA GLN A 94 -3.58 -14.04 19.81
C GLN A 94 -3.94 -15.12 20.84
N THR A 95 -2.95 -15.78 21.46
CA THR A 95 -3.23 -16.83 22.47
C THR A 95 -4.02 -16.30 23.68
N ARG A 96 -3.84 -15.02 24.05
CA ARG A 96 -4.61 -14.38 25.13
C ARG A 96 -6.04 -14.09 24.68
N LEU A 97 -6.22 -13.57 23.48
CA LEU A 97 -7.53 -13.22 22.92
C LEU A 97 -8.40 -14.44 22.65
N LEU A 98 -7.81 -15.53 22.17
CA LEU A 98 -8.54 -16.79 21.95
C LEU A 98 -9.22 -17.29 23.22
N ARG A 99 -8.56 -17.17 24.38
CA ARG A 99 -9.14 -17.53 25.70
C ARG A 99 -10.28 -16.62 26.13
N GLN A 100 -10.37 -15.41 25.56
CA GLN A 100 -11.43 -14.44 25.79
C GLN A 100 -12.53 -14.51 24.72
N GLY A 101 -12.45 -15.46 23.78
CA GLY A 101 -13.42 -15.61 22.70
C GLY A 101 -13.25 -14.61 21.55
N TYR A 102 -12.03 -14.10 21.35
CA TYR A 102 -11.67 -13.22 20.25
C TYR A 102 -10.51 -13.79 19.43
N SER A 103 -10.41 -13.36 18.17
CA SER A 103 -9.23 -13.54 17.33
C SER A 103 -8.76 -12.18 16.83
N LEU A 104 -7.46 -12.03 16.62
CA LEU A 104 -6.91 -10.95 15.81
C LEU A 104 -7.34 -11.11 14.34
N LYS A 105 -7.52 -9.97 13.69
CA LYS A 105 -7.68 -9.83 12.24
C LYS A 105 -6.78 -8.71 11.73
N VAL A 106 -5.91 -9.01 10.77
CA VAL A 106 -4.97 -8.03 10.19
C VAL A 106 -5.47 -7.50 8.84
N TYR A 107 -5.27 -6.22 8.60
CA TYR A 107 -5.63 -5.49 7.37
C TYR A 107 -4.40 -5.10 6.55
N ASP A 108 -3.31 -4.75 7.23
CA ASP A 108 -2.02 -4.48 6.63
C ASP A 108 -0.86 -4.87 7.56
N CYS A 109 0.28 -5.20 6.97
CA CYS A 109 1.50 -5.61 7.68
C CYS A 109 2.69 -4.92 7.01
N TYR A 110 3.72 -5.63 6.56
CA TYR A 110 4.74 -5.03 5.72
C TYR A 110 4.13 -4.38 4.46
N ARG A 111 4.43 -3.09 4.29
CA ARG A 111 4.03 -2.26 3.15
C ARG A 111 5.27 -1.87 2.34
N PRO A 112 5.39 -2.25 1.07
CA PRO A 112 6.53 -1.86 0.25
C PRO A 112 6.61 -0.35 0.06
N GLN A 113 7.81 0.24 -0.07
CA GLN A 113 7.95 1.67 -0.34
C GLN A 113 7.17 2.10 -1.60
N ARG A 114 7.12 1.29 -2.66
CA ARG A 114 6.30 1.59 -3.85
C ARG A 114 4.79 1.74 -3.57
N ALA A 115 4.29 1.09 -2.51
CA ALA A 115 2.90 1.27 -2.07
C ALA A 115 2.71 2.64 -1.41
N VAL A 116 3.68 3.05 -0.59
CA VAL A 116 3.71 4.41 -0.01
C VAL A 116 3.78 5.45 -1.12
N ASP A 117 4.65 5.24 -2.11
CA ASP A 117 4.76 6.12 -3.27
C ASP A 117 3.45 6.15 -4.08
N HIS A 118 2.69 5.05 -4.14
CA HIS A 118 1.34 5.03 -4.73
C HIS A 118 0.40 5.93 -3.91
N PHE A 119 0.36 5.79 -2.58
CA PHE A 119 -0.45 6.67 -1.73
C PHE A 119 -0.11 8.14 -1.90
N VAL A 120 1.17 8.50 -2.03
CA VAL A 120 1.61 9.87 -2.31
C VAL A 120 1.07 10.36 -3.66
N ARG A 121 1.27 9.59 -4.74
CA ARG A 121 0.74 9.97 -6.07
C ARG A 121 -0.77 10.12 -6.08
N TRP A 122 -1.48 9.21 -5.41
CA TRP A 122 -2.93 9.30 -5.24
C TRP A 122 -3.31 10.57 -4.45
N ALA A 123 -2.62 10.88 -3.35
CA ALA A 123 -2.93 12.06 -2.54
C ALA A 123 -2.68 13.38 -3.28
N GLU A 124 -1.70 13.41 -4.20
CA GLU A 124 -1.40 14.55 -5.07
C GLU A 124 -2.44 14.74 -6.19
N ASP A 125 -3.10 13.67 -6.63
CA ASP A 125 -4.22 13.74 -7.59
C ASP A 125 -5.51 14.18 -6.88
N LEU A 126 -5.77 15.48 -6.85
CA LEU A 126 -6.93 16.03 -6.14
C LEU A 126 -8.29 15.69 -6.77
N ASP A 127 -8.29 15.25 -8.04
CA ASP A 127 -9.51 14.90 -8.78
C ASP A 127 -9.97 13.47 -8.46
N ASP A 128 -9.05 12.58 -8.08
CA ASP A 128 -9.38 11.23 -7.61
C ASP A 128 -10.03 11.26 -6.22
N GLN A 129 -11.37 11.28 -6.19
CA GLN A 129 -12.15 11.27 -4.95
C GLN A 129 -13.14 10.11 -4.88
N ASP A 130 -12.88 9.04 -5.64
CA ASP A 130 -13.83 7.93 -5.83
C ASP A 130 -14.24 7.29 -4.51
N MET A 131 -13.31 7.18 -3.56
CA MET A 131 -13.53 6.52 -2.26
C MET A 131 -13.82 7.49 -1.11
N LYS A 132 -13.89 8.81 -1.39
CA LYS A 132 -14.04 9.87 -0.38
C LYS A 132 -15.23 9.65 0.55
N ALA A 133 -16.39 9.28 -0.01
CA ALA A 133 -17.63 9.15 0.74
C ALA A 133 -17.55 8.10 1.87
N GLU A 134 -16.64 7.12 1.76
CA GLU A 134 -16.38 6.16 2.82
C GLU A 134 -15.19 6.57 3.68
N PHE A 135 -14.00 6.75 3.11
CA PHE A 135 -12.76 6.77 3.90
C PHE A 135 -12.40 8.16 4.47
N TYR A 136 -12.80 9.24 3.82
CA TYR A 136 -12.42 10.61 4.21
C TYR A 136 -13.52 11.64 3.88
N PRO A 137 -14.77 11.39 4.30
CA PRO A 137 -15.93 12.18 3.85
C PRO A 137 -15.85 13.65 4.30
N ASP A 138 -15.32 13.89 5.51
CA ASP A 138 -15.23 15.22 6.13
C ASP A 138 -13.85 15.89 5.90
N VAL A 139 -12.89 15.21 5.26
CA VAL A 139 -11.52 15.70 5.07
C VAL A 139 -11.32 16.16 3.64
N ASP A 140 -10.86 17.40 3.47
CA ASP A 140 -10.42 17.91 2.17
C ASP A 140 -9.12 17.21 1.76
N LYS A 141 -9.06 16.66 0.54
CA LYS A 141 -7.93 15.87 0.05
C LYS A 141 -6.61 16.67 0.08
N THR A 142 -6.68 18.00 -0.07
CA THR A 142 -5.52 18.90 0.04
C THR A 142 -4.85 18.88 1.40
N ARG A 143 -5.52 18.37 2.43
CA ARG A 143 -5.04 18.34 3.81
C ARG A 143 -4.44 17.01 4.24
N LEU A 144 -4.50 15.95 3.42
CA LEU A 144 -4.11 14.61 3.86
C LEU A 144 -2.67 14.52 4.41
N PHE A 145 -1.73 15.27 3.83
CA PHE A 145 -0.36 15.36 4.35
C PHE A 145 -0.28 16.21 5.63
N ALA A 146 -0.97 17.35 5.66
CA ALA A 146 -0.93 18.29 6.78
C ALA A 146 -1.59 17.71 8.04
N ASP A 147 -2.63 16.89 7.86
CA ASP A 147 -3.36 16.21 8.92
C ASP A 147 -2.74 14.85 9.28
N GLY A 148 -1.66 14.44 8.59
CA GLY A 148 -0.85 13.26 8.94
C GLY A 148 -1.39 11.91 8.46
N TYR A 149 -2.45 11.89 7.64
CA TYR A 149 -3.04 10.65 7.11
C TYR A 149 -2.18 9.99 6.02
N ILE A 150 -1.36 10.76 5.31
CA ILE A 150 -0.41 10.26 4.31
C ILE A 150 0.99 10.76 4.64
N ALA A 151 1.97 9.86 4.55
CA ALA A 151 3.38 10.16 4.79
C ALA A 151 4.24 9.55 3.68
N GLU A 152 5.34 10.23 3.32
CA GLU A 152 6.32 9.75 2.33
C GLU A 152 7.12 8.52 2.81
N LYS A 153 7.11 8.29 4.12
CA LYS A 153 7.75 7.14 4.78
C LYS A 153 6.80 6.56 5.81
N SER A 154 6.65 5.24 5.77
CA SER A 154 5.76 4.51 6.68
C SER A 154 6.54 3.53 7.56
N GLY A 155 6.14 3.41 8.83
CA GLY A 155 6.64 2.35 9.72
C GLY A 155 6.37 0.94 9.18
N HIS A 156 5.33 0.76 8.36
CA HIS A 156 5.05 -0.52 7.69
C HIS A 156 6.17 -0.96 6.75
N SER A 157 6.88 -0.02 6.11
CA SER A 157 8.01 -0.36 5.23
C SER A 157 9.21 -0.90 5.99
N ARG A 158 9.22 -0.81 7.32
CA ARG A 158 10.24 -1.41 8.21
C ARG A 158 9.91 -2.83 8.65
N GLY A 159 8.70 -3.31 8.32
CA GLY A 159 8.29 -4.70 8.51
C GLY A 159 7.81 -5.09 9.91
N SER A 160 7.80 -4.16 10.86
CA SER A 160 7.40 -4.44 12.26
C SER A 160 6.13 -3.71 12.69
N THR A 161 5.43 -3.12 11.72
CA THR A 161 4.18 -2.38 11.91
C THR A 161 3.03 -3.16 11.29
N VAL A 162 1.87 -3.13 11.94
CA VAL A 162 0.69 -3.90 11.58
C VAL A 162 -0.57 -3.08 11.88
N ASP A 163 -1.54 -3.18 10.98
CA ASP A 163 -2.88 -2.67 11.15
C ASP A 163 -3.84 -3.82 11.42
N LEU A 164 -4.54 -3.80 12.55
CA LEU A 164 -5.34 -4.93 12.99
C LEU A 164 -6.50 -4.57 13.92
N THR A 165 -7.38 -5.54 14.13
CA THR A 165 -8.54 -5.45 15.02
C THR A 165 -8.84 -6.78 15.71
N LEU A 166 -9.94 -6.80 16.45
CA LEU A 166 -10.52 -7.98 17.07
C LEU A 166 -11.76 -8.47 16.29
N VAL A 167 -11.91 -9.78 16.19
CA VAL A 167 -13.10 -10.47 15.72
C VAL A 167 -13.62 -11.36 16.85
N ARG A 168 -14.91 -11.27 17.17
CA ARG A 168 -15.53 -12.17 18.15
C ARG A 168 -15.72 -13.56 17.54
N LEU A 169 -15.38 -14.59 18.30
CA LEU A 169 -15.54 -15.98 17.90
C LEU A 169 -16.95 -16.51 18.21
N PRO A 170 -17.53 -17.36 17.34
CA PRO A 170 -17.00 -17.78 16.04
C PRO A 170 -17.01 -16.64 15.02
N ALA A 171 -15.93 -16.51 14.25
CA ALA A 171 -15.80 -15.48 13.23
C ALA A 171 -16.86 -15.67 12.14
N LYS A 172 -17.63 -14.62 11.88
CA LYS A 172 -18.63 -14.63 10.80
C LYS A 172 -17.94 -14.35 9.46
N PRO A 173 -18.36 -14.96 8.34
CA PRO A 173 -17.81 -14.61 7.03
C PRO A 173 -18.07 -13.14 6.68
N THR A 174 -17.06 -12.50 6.09
CA THR A 174 -17.16 -11.19 5.43
C THR A 174 -17.48 -11.42 3.96
N ARG A 175 -18.48 -10.72 3.41
CA ARG A 175 -18.67 -10.72 1.95
C ARG A 175 -17.56 -9.89 1.28
N PRO A 176 -17.15 -10.20 0.04
CA PRO A 176 -16.22 -9.36 -0.67
C PRO A 176 -16.83 -7.98 -0.99
N TYR A 177 -15.95 -6.99 -1.16
CA TYR A 177 -16.31 -5.69 -1.73
C TYR A 177 -16.56 -5.82 -3.23
N HIS A 178 -17.55 -5.08 -3.71
CA HIS A 178 -17.87 -4.97 -5.13
C HIS A 178 -17.67 -3.51 -5.56
N PRO A 179 -16.71 -3.22 -6.47
CA PRO A 179 -16.53 -1.86 -6.97
C PRO A 179 -17.84 -1.25 -7.49
N GLY A 180 -18.09 0.01 -7.13
CA GLY A 180 -19.31 0.74 -7.48
C GLY A 180 -20.52 0.48 -6.56
N GLN A 181 -20.38 -0.35 -5.50
CA GLN A 181 -21.41 -0.41 -4.46
C GLN A 181 -21.51 0.93 -3.71
N PRO A 182 -22.66 1.27 -3.10
CA PRO A 182 -22.79 2.48 -2.30
C PRO A 182 -21.73 2.54 -1.18
N LEU A 183 -21.04 3.68 -1.11
CA LEU A 183 -20.07 3.99 -0.07
C LEU A 183 -20.80 4.59 1.14
N VAL A 184 -20.38 4.16 2.33
CA VAL A 184 -20.95 4.61 3.60
C VAL A 184 -19.82 5.20 4.43
N PRO A 185 -19.99 6.40 5.03
CA PRO A 185 -18.97 7.02 5.87
C PRO A 185 -18.36 6.06 6.88
N CYS A 186 -17.04 6.06 6.98
CA CYS A 186 -16.29 5.14 7.84
C CYS A 186 -16.60 5.31 9.33
N PHE A 187 -17.19 6.43 9.75
CA PHE A 187 -17.68 6.67 11.11
C PHE A 187 -19.19 6.47 11.28
N ALA A 188 -19.91 6.00 10.25
CA ALA A 188 -21.32 5.65 10.37
C ALA A 188 -21.54 4.49 11.36
N PRO A 189 -22.78 4.31 11.87
CA PRO A 189 -23.10 3.16 12.72
C PRO A 189 -22.64 1.84 12.09
N LYS A 190 -22.08 0.94 12.90
CA LYS A 190 -21.48 -0.32 12.40
C LYS A 190 -22.39 -1.14 11.49
N GLY A 191 -23.71 -1.15 11.75
CA GLY A 191 -24.67 -1.91 10.95
C GLY A 191 -24.87 -1.36 9.53
N GLU A 192 -24.43 -0.14 9.27
CA GLU A 192 -24.57 0.56 7.98
C GLU A 192 -23.28 0.51 7.16
N ARG A 193 -22.11 0.48 7.83
CA ARG A 193 -20.79 0.41 7.18
C ARG A 193 -20.62 -0.88 6.38
N PHE A 194 -19.57 -0.92 5.54
CA PHE A 194 -19.13 -2.17 4.93
C PHE A 194 -19.02 -3.27 6.01
N PRO A 195 -19.60 -4.46 5.79
CA PRO A 195 -19.78 -5.46 6.84
C PRO A 195 -18.47 -6.19 7.17
N ASP A 196 -17.55 -5.47 7.79
CA ASP A 196 -16.30 -5.95 8.36
C ASP A 196 -16.64 -6.69 9.66
N ASN A 197 -16.46 -8.01 9.69
CA ASN A 197 -16.83 -8.90 10.79
C ASN A 197 -16.10 -8.64 12.14
N SER A 198 -15.36 -7.54 12.24
CA SER A 198 -14.67 -7.06 13.43
C SER A 198 -15.65 -6.65 14.54
N VAL A 199 -15.15 -6.44 15.75
CA VAL A 199 -15.91 -5.78 16.82
C VAL A 199 -16.13 -4.30 16.49
N ASP A 200 -17.12 -3.66 17.12
CA ASP A 200 -17.33 -2.23 16.85
C ASP A 200 -16.21 -1.38 17.47
N MET A 201 -15.37 -0.79 16.63
CA MET A 201 -14.32 0.13 17.04
C MET A 201 -14.73 1.61 16.89
N GLY A 202 -15.99 1.90 16.53
CA GLY A 202 -16.49 3.25 16.33
C GLY A 202 -16.20 3.87 14.97
N THR A 203 -15.15 3.41 14.29
CA THR A 203 -14.86 3.72 12.88
C THR A 203 -14.49 2.45 12.12
N GLY A 204 -14.46 2.53 10.78
CA GLY A 204 -13.84 1.54 9.90
C GLY A 204 -12.32 1.65 9.92
N TYR A 205 -11.66 0.62 9.39
CA TYR A 205 -10.24 0.69 9.07
C TYR A 205 -9.97 1.75 7.98
N ASP A 206 -8.80 2.41 8.02
CA ASP A 206 -8.41 3.53 7.14
C ASP A 206 -9.38 4.73 7.16
N CYS A 207 -10.10 4.91 8.27
CA CYS A 207 -10.99 6.06 8.41
C CYS A 207 -10.18 7.32 8.71
N PHE A 208 -10.00 8.19 7.72
CA PHE A 208 -9.31 9.48 7.86
C PHE A 208 -10.25 10.49 8.52
N ASP A 209 -10.38 10.33 9.84
CA ASP A 209 -11.15 11.18 10.71
C ASP A 209 -10.55 11.10 12.10
N THR A 210 -10.60 12.20 12.85
CA THR A 210 -10.10 12.24 14.24
C THR A 210 -10.80 11.25 15.17
N ARG A 211 -12.02 10.79 14.83
CA ARG A 211 -12.70 9.68 15.53
C ARG A 211 -11.88 8.38 15.50
N SER A 212 -10.93 8.23 14.59
CA SER A 212 -10.02 7.07 14.55
C SER A 212 -8.92 7.12 15.60
N HIS A 213 -8.67 8.28 16.22
CA HIS A 213 -7.69 8.40 17.30
C HIS A 213 -8.09 7.47 18.45
N THR A 214 -7.16 6.64 18.91
CA THR A 214 -7.42 5.54 19.86
C THR A 214 -8.18 6.01 21.09
N LEU A 215 -7.86 7.21 21.57
CA LEU A 215 -8.47 7.80 22.75
C LEU A 215 -9.48 8.92 22.50
N ASP A 216 -10.02 9.08 21.29
CA ASP A 216 -10.97 10.16 20.96
C ASP A 216 -12.21 10.16 21.89
N PRO A 217 -12.54 11.28 22.57
CA PRO A 217 -13.59 11.32 23.58
C PRO A 217 -15.00 11.04 23.04
N ARG A 218 -15.24 11.16 21.73
CA ARG A 218 -16.54 10.81 21.11
C ARG A 218 -16.75 9.30 21.01
N ILE A 219 -15.68 8.51 21.18
CA ILE A 219 -15.71 7.06 21.17
C ILE A 219 -15.81 6.55 22.60
N GLU A 220 -17.01 6.07 22.95
CA GLU A 220 -17.42 5.72 24.31
C GLU A 220 -17.95 4.26 24.39
N GLY A 221 -18.28 3.82 25.60
CA GLY A 221 -18.96 2.55 25.86
C GLY A 221 -18.25 1.34 25.24
N VAL A 222 -19.00 0.52 24.49
CA VAL A 222 -18.47 -0.72 23.90
C VAL A 222 -17.33 -0.46 22.90
N GLN A 223 -17.37 0.66 22.17
CA GLN A 223 -16.35 0.99 21.18
C GLN A 223 -15.02 1.32 21.87
N ARG A 224 -15.08 2.13 22.93
CA ARG A 224 -13.93 2.40 23.79
C ARG A 224 -13.37 1.13 24.42
N ALA A 225 -14.24 0.29 24.98
CA ALA A 225 -13.83 -0.96 25.61
C ALA A 225 -13.12 -1.90 24.63
N ASN A 226 -13.59 -1.98 23.37
CA ASN A 226 -12.94 -2.78 22.33
C ASN A 226 -11.56 -2.22 21.95
N ARG A 227 -11.43 -0.90 21.78
CA ARG A 227 -10.14 -0.25 21.49
C ARG A 227 -9.13 -0.50 22.62
N LEU A 228 -9.54 -0.37 23.88
CA LEU A 228 -8.68 -0.63 25.03
C LEU A 228 -8.30 -2.11 25.14
N LEU A 229 -9.24 -3.03 24.93
CA LEU A 229 -8.93 -4.46 24.89
C LEU A 229 -7.86 -4.78 23.85
N LEU A 230 -7.98 -4.24 22.63
CA LEU A 230 -6.98 -4.41 21.58
C LEU A 230 -5.64 -3.80 22.00
N LYS A 231 -5.66 -2.52 22.38
CA LYS A 231 -4.47 -1.74 22.74
C LYS A 231 -3.69 -2.39 23.87
N ASP A 232 -4.35 -2.64 25.00
CA ASP A 232 -3.69 -3.15 26.20
C ASP A 232 -3.12 -4.55 25.96
N THR A 233 -3.86 -5.42 25.25
CA THR A 233 -3.38 -6.77 24.92
C THR A 233 -2.13 -6.75 24.03
N LEU A 234 -2.10 -5.85 23.05
CA LEU A 234 -0.96 -5.72 22.13
C LEU A 234 0.25 -5.05 22.80
N GLU A 235 0.03 -4.06 23.67
CA GLU A 235 1.10 -3.42 24.44
C GLU A 235 1.77 -4.39 25.42
N GLU A 236 0.99 -5.23 26.10
CA GLU A 236 1.54 -6.30 26.93
C GLU A 236 2.31 -7.36 26.13
N ALA A 237 2.16 -7.41 24.80
CA ALA A 237 2.91 -8.27 23.90
C ALA A 237 4.11 -7.55 23.24
N GLY A 238 4.35 -6.28 23.57
CA GLY A 238 5.46 -5.49 23.05
C GLY A 238 5.16 -4.68 21.80
N LEU A 239 3.89 -4.53 21.41
CA LEU A 239 3.48 -3.64 20.32
C LEU A 239 2.96 -2.30 20.84
N VAL A 240 3.45 -1.20 20.29
CA VAL A 240 3.07 0.17 20.70
C VAL A 240 2.07 0.75 19.71
N ASN A 241 0.93 1.26 20.22
CA ASN A 241 -0.09 1.90 19.40
C ASN A 241 0.34 3.30 18.91
N LEU A 242 -0.06 3.66 17.69
CA LEU A 242 -0.09 5.06 17.23
C LEU A 242 -1.37 5.74 17.73
N PRO A 243 -1.31 6.83 18.51
CA PRO A 243 -2.51 7.45 19.11
C PRO A 243 -3.56 7.92 18.11
N GLU A 244 -3.16 8.28 16.89
CA GLU A 244 -4.02 8.79 15.83
C GLU A 244 -4.82 7.68 15.12
N GLU A 245 -4.42 6.42 15.27
CA GLU A 245 -5.02 5.28 14.56
C GLU A 245 -5.22 4.08 15.50
N TRP A 246 -6.47 3.79 15.88
CA TRP A 246 -6.77 2.69 16.82
C TRP A 246 -6.32 1.31 16.35
N TRP A 247 -6.14 1.11 15.05
CA TRP A 247 -5.74 -0.15 14.44
C TRP A 247 -4.22 -0.31 14.31
N HIS A 248 -3.43 0.75 14.47
CA HIS A 248 -2.03 0.79 14.06
C HIS A 248 -1.07 0.53 15.22
N PHE A 249 -0.18 -0.44 15.04
CA PHE A 249 0.75 -0.89 16.07
C PHE A 249 2.13 -1.20 15.50
N THR A 250 3.18 -0.80 16.22
CA THR A 250 4.58 -1.13 15.89
C THR A 250 5.19 -1.98 17.00
N TYR A 251 5.71 -3.16 16.67
CA TYR A 251 6.50 -3.96 17.61
C TYR A 251 7.78 -3.23 18.03
N LYS A 252 8.09 -3.24 19.33
CA LYS A 252 9.32 -2.66 19.88
C LYS A 252 10.07 -3.71 20.72
N PRO A 253 11.40 -3.85 20.55
CA PRO A 253 12.27 -3.09 19.63
C PRO A 253 12.16 -3.58 18.17
N GLU A 254 12.09 -2.64 17.21
CA GLU A 254 12.09 -2.99 15.78
C GLU A 254 13.48 -3.53 15.37
N PRO A 255 13.57 -4.64 14.60
CA PRO A 255 14.83 -5.08 14.02
C PRO A 255 15.44 -4.10 13.02
N TYR A 256 14.59 -3.31 12.34
CA TYR A 256 14.98 -2.43 11.23
C TYR A 256 14.42 -1.00 11.36
N PRO A 257 14.73 -0.25 12.43
CA PRO A 257 14.10 1.04 12.71
C PRO A 257 14.38 2.14 11.67
N ASP A 258 15.46 2.00 10.90
CA ASP A 258 15.91 3.00 9.92
C ASP A 258 15.89 2.49 8.46
N THR A 259 15.38 1.27 8.21
CA THR A 259 15.38 0.66 6.87
C THR A 259 13.97 0.52 6.31
N TYR A 260 13.73 1.11 5.15
CA TYR A 260 12.45 1.08 4.44
C TYR A 260 12.59 0.17 3.21
N PHE A 261 11.96 -1.01 3.25
CA PHE A 261 12.09 -2.02 2.22
C PHE A 261 11.09 -1.83 1.07
N ASP A 262 11.44 -2.33 -0.13
CA ASP A 262 10.59 -2.25 -1.33
C ASP A 262 10.45 -3.61 -2.06
N PHE A 263 10.52 -4.75 -1.37
CA PHE A 263 10.16 -6.02 -1.99
C PHE A 263 8.63 -6.16 -2.08
N PRO A 264 8.04 -6.83 -3.09
CA PRO A 264 6.59 -6.98 -3.15
C PRO A 264 6.04 -7.84 -2.02
N VAL A 265 4.79 -7.62 -1.64
CA VAL A 265 4.03 -8.54 -0.79
C VAL A 265 3.67 -9.77 -1.61
N SER A 266 4.53 -10.79 -1.53
CA SER A 266 4.38 -12.08 -2.19
C SER A 266 5.19 -13.15 -1.47
N ALA A 267 4.70 -14.38 -1.47
CA ALA A 267 5.47 -15.54 -1.00
C ALA A 267 6.79 -15.70 -1.79
N LYS A 268 6.84 -15.24 -3.04
CA LYS A 268 8.08 -15.22 -3.84
C LYS A 268 9.12 -14.24 -3.31
N SER A 269 8.78 -13.27 -2.45
CA SER A 269 9.74 -12.31 -1.91
C SER A 269 10.48 -12.86 -0.69
N LEU A 270 9.85 -13.77 0.06
CA LEU A 270 10.42 -14.39 1.24
C LEU A 270 11.52 -15.40 0.88
N SER A 271 12.56 -15.49 1.71
CA SER A 271 13.67 -16.45 1.55
C SER A 271 13.35 -17.83 2.16
N GLY A 272 12.34 -17.91 3.03
CA GLY A 272 11.83 -19.16 3.63
C GLY A 272 10.98 -20.01 2.67
N ARG A 273 11.13 -21.33 2.77
CA ARG A 273 10.61 -22.36 1.84
C ARG A 273 9.08 -22.28 1.64
N ARG A 274 8.68 -22.62 0.41
CA ARG A 274 7.30 -23.05 0.07
C ARG A 274 6.82 -24.17 0.97
#